data_AF-A0A975JBI7-F1
#
_entry.id   AF-A0A975JBI7-F1
#
_cell.length_a   1.000
_cell.length_b   1.000
_cell.length_c   1.000
_cell.angle_alpha   90.00
_cell.angle_beta   90.00
_cell.angle_gamma   90.00
#
_symmetry.space_group_name_H-M   'P 1'
#
loop_
_entity.id
_entity.type
_entity.pdbx_description
1 polymer ?
#
loop_
_entity_poly.entity_id
_entity_poly.type
_entity_poly.pdbx_seq_one_letter_code
_entity_poly.pdbx_strand_id
1 'polypeptide(L)'
;MALILLLAGLLVTGFFAWRYIQRGPFIADDLMDAPREVRAAAKRQGVQAQPNVYLIDSLSSADVCVAALAACFARMDDAAPVADATLHRALAKHLRCDAATADDLVTLGPWVAAQGGERAFERLTQRLKRLDHGPYFDRLMSVLGNVAAAGSKGMPSARQADALGSLARIFRTA
;
A
#
# COMPACT_ATOMS: atom_id res chain seq x y z
N MET A 1 25.58 -20.36 -42.23
CA MET A 1 24.56 -20.92 -41.32
C MET A 1 25.03 -20.98 -39.87
N ALA A 2 26.14 -21.66 -39.54
CA ALA A 2 26.62 -21.80 -38.16
C ALA A 2 26.91 -20.46 -37.44
N LEU A 3 27.48 -19.48 -38.15
CA LEU A 3 27.82 -18.17 -37.57
C LEU A 3 26.60 -17.32 -37.21
N ILE A 4 25.51 -17.46 -37.98
CA ILE A 4 24.24 -16.76 -37.72
C ILE A 4 23.54 -17.37 -36.50
N LEU A 5 23.60 -18.70 -36.34
CA LEU A 5 23.04 -19.39 -35.18
C LEU A 5 23.79 -19.06 -33.89
N LEU A 6 25.12 -18.92 -33.94
CA LEU A 6 25.92 -18.49 -32.79
C LEU A 6 25.62 -17.05 -32.37
N LEU A 7 25.50 -16.12 -33.33
CA LEU A 7 25.12 -14.73 -33.05
C LEU A 7 23.70 -14.62 -32.49
N ALA A 8 22.75 -15.39 -33.03
CA ALA A 8 21.38 -15.43 -32.52
C ALA A 8 21.32 -15.99 -31.11
N GLY A 9 22.07 -17.06 -30.82
CA GLY A 9 22.17 -17.62 -29.47
C GLY A 9 22.70 -16.60 -28.46
N LEU A 10 23.76 -15.87 -28.83
CA LEU A 10 24.40 -14.88 -27.98
C LEU A 10 23.49 -13.68 -27.69
N LEU A 11 22.71 -13.24 -28.68
CA LEU A 11 21.70 -12.19 -28.52
C LEU A 11 20.55 -12.62 -27.60
N VAL A 12 20.06 -13.86 -27.72
CA VAL A 12 18.99 -14.39 -26.85
C VAL A 12 19.47 -14.51 -25.41
N THR A 13 20.65 -15.08 -25.18
CA THR A 13 21.23 -15.17 -23.82
C THR A 13 21.55 -13.79 -23.26
N GLY A 14 22.05 -12.86 -24.07
CA GLY A 14 22.31 -11.47 -23.65
C GLY A 14 21.03 -10.73 -23.29
N PHE A 15 19.95 -10.91 -24.07
CA PHE A 15 18.64 -10.34 -23.78
C PHE A 15 18.04 -10.92 -22.49
N PHE A 16 18.13 -12.24 -22.28
CA PHE A 16 17.65 -12.87 -21.05
C PHE A 16 18.47 -12.48 -19.83
N ALA A 17 19.80 -12.41 -19.95
CA ALA A 17 20.69 -11.95 -18.88
C ALA A 17 20.44 -10.48 -18.54
N TRP A 18 20.28 -9.61 -19.54
CA TRP A 18 19.94 -8.20 -19.33
C TRP A 18 18.55 -8.03 -18.68
N ARG A 19 17.56 -8.80 -19.12
CA ARG A 19 16.22 -8.83 -18.52
C ARG A 19 16.24 -9.39 -17.09
N TYR A 20 17.15 -10.32 -16.78
CA TYR A 20 17.35 -10.86 -15.44
C TYR A 20 18.09 -9.86 -14.53
N ILE A 21 19.09 -9.14 -15.03
CA ILE A 21 19.86 -8.15 -14.26
C ILE A 21 19.04 -6.86 -14.03
N GLN A 22 18.16 -6.47 -14.96
CA GLN A 22 17.20 -5.38 -14.73
C GLN A 22 16.15 -5.73 -13.66
N ARG A 23 15.94 -7.01 -13.37
CA ARG A 23 15.21 -7.47 -12.18
C ARG A 23 16.17 -7.46 -10.99
N GLY A 24 16.66 -6.27 -10.62
CA GLY A 24 17.59 -6.05 -9.53
C GLY A 24 17.26 -6.81 -8.24
N PRO A 25 18.15 -6.85 -7.24
CA PRO A 25 17.91 -7.61 -6.02
C PRO A 25 16.71 -7.01 -5.26
N PHE A 26 15.51 -7.51 -5.52
CA PHE A 26 14.26 -6.99 -4.99
C PHE A 26 13.72 -7.98 -3.97
N ILE A 27 13.71 -7.51 -2.72
CA ILE A 27 13.43 -8.23 -1.47
C ILE A 27 12.16 -9.08 -1.62
N ALA A 28 12.35 -10.39 -1.82
CA ALA A 28 11.27 -11.38 -1.73
C ALA A 28 11.02 -11.81 -0.26
N ASP A 29 11.75 -11.23 0.69
CA ASP A 29 11.77 -11.62 2.11
C ASP A 29 10.72 -10.91 2.98
N ASP A 30 10.15 -9.79 2.52
CA ASP A 30 9.43 -8.88 3.44
C ASP A 30 8.26 -9.54 4.17
N LEU A 31 7.40 -10.28 3.47
CA LEU A 31 6.26 -10.93 4.13
C LEU A 31 6.70 -12.15 4.97
N MET A 32 7.81 -12.79 4.62
CA MET A 32 8.32 -13.94 5.39
C MET A 32 8.94 -13.48 6.72
N ASP A 33 9.59 -12.32 6.72
CA ASP A 33 10.15 -11.66 7.90
C ASP A 33 9.10 -10.89 8.72
N ALA A 34 7.90 -10.69 8.18
CA ALA A 34 6.83 -10.00 8.90
C ALA A 34 6.44 -10.72 10.21
N PRO A 35 6.01 -9.97 11.24
CA PRO A 35 5.49 -10.55 12.49
C PRO A 35 4.39 -11.59 12.24
N ARG A 36 4.29 -12.58 13.13
CA ARG A 36 3.34 -13.71 12.97
C ARG A 36 1.89 -13.24 12.78
N GLU A 37 1.49 -12.21 13.51
CA GLU A 37 0.16 -11.58 13.43
C GLU A 37 -0.07 -10.90 12.08
N VAL A 38 0.93 -10.16 11.56
CA VAL A 38 0.88 -9.53 10.24
C VAL A 38 0.76 -10.57 9.15
N ARG A 39 1.52 -11.68 9.22
CA ARG A 39 1.40 -12.77 8.24
C ARG A 39 0.04 -13.44 8.28
N ALA A 40 -0.50 -13.65 9.48
CA ALA A 40 -1.83 -14.24 9.65
C ALA A 40 -2.92 -13.33 9.07
N ALA A 41 -2.85 -12.03 9.35
CA ALA A 41 -3.75 -11.02 8.78
C ALA A 41 -3.58 -10.93 7.25
N ALA A 42 -2.35 -10.84 6.74
CA ALA A 42 -2.06 -10.82 5.31
C ALA A 42 -2.66 -12.03 4.58
N LYS A 43 -2.53 -13.23 5.16
CA LYS A 43 -3.12 -14.45 4.62
C LYS A 43 -4.65 -14.37 4.55
N ARG A 44 -5.31 -13.88 5.60
CA ARG A 44 -6.79 -13.72 5.63
C ARG A 44 -7.27 -12.65 4.65
N GLN A 45 -6.52 -11.56 4.52
CA GLN A 45 -6.82 -10.44 3.62
C GLN A 45 -6.36 -10.68 2.17
N GLY A 46 -5.83 -11.87 1.85
CA GLY A 46 -5.42 -12.25 0.51
C GLY A 46 -4.20 -11.49 -0.04
N VAL A 47 -3.38 -10.90 0.84
CA VAL A 47 -2.15 -10.22 0.45
C VAL A 47 -1.10 -11.25 0.06
N GLN A 48 -0.60 -11.11 -1.15
CA GLN A 48 0.45 -11.97 -1.69
C GLN A 48 1.63 -11.11 -2.12
N ALA A 49 2.80 -11.38 -1.53
CA ALA A 49 4.04 -10.84 -2.03
C ALA A 49 4.37 -11.54 -3.36
N GLN A 50 4.57 -10.76 -4.41
CA GLN A 50 4.99 -11.30 -5.71
C GLN A 50 6.50 -11.14 -5.87
N PRO A 51 7.21 -12.16 -6.38
CA PRO A 51 8.62 -12.04 -6.65
C PRO A 51 8.89 -10.89 -7.63
N ASN A 52 9.85 -10.03 -7.32
CA ASN A 52 10.27 -8.89 -8.15
C ASN A 52 9.24 -7.76 -8.31
N VAL A 53 8.27 -7.63 -7.39
CA VAL A 53 7.29 -6.53 -7.37
C VAL A 53 7.23 -5.96 -5.96
N TYR A 54 7.15 -4.63 -5.81
CA TYR A 54 6.93 -4.02 -4.50
C TYR A 54 5.61 -4.54 -3.91
N LEU A 55 5.59 -4.84 -2.61
CA LEU A 55 4.39 -5.36 -1.94
C LEU A 55 3.16 -4.49 -2.21
N ILE A 56 3.32 -3.16 -2.19
CA ILE A 56 2.23 -2.21 -2.49
C ILE A 56 1.65 -2.43 -3.89
N ASP A 57 2.50 -2.70 -4.87
CA ASP A 57 2.07 -2.91 -6.26
C ASP A 57 1.39 -4.28 -6.43
N SER A 58 1.65 -5.25 -5.55
CA SER A 58 1.01 -6.57 -5.57
C SER A 58 -0.29 -6.65 -4.76
N LEU A 59 -0.69 -5.59 -4.04
CA LEU A 59 -1.93 -5.57 -3.26
C LEU A 59 -3.16 -5.77 -4.14
N SER A 60 -3.95 -6.81 -3.87
CA SER A 60 -5.19 -7.12 -4.60
C SER A 60 -6.44 -6.52 -3.93
N SER A 61 -6.39 -6.24 -2.63
CA SER A 61 -7.51 -5.72 -1.85
C SER A 61 -7.45 -4.20 -1.69
N ALA A 62 -8.53 -3.51 -2.10
CA ALA A 62 -8.69 -2.08 -1.90
C ALA A 62 -8.81 -1.70 -0.41
N ASP A 63 -9.39 -2.57 0.42
CA ASP A 63 -9.51 -2.35 1.87
C ASP A 63 -8.13 -2.27 2.55
N VAL A 64 -7.21 -3.16 2.16
CA VAL A 64 -5.82 -3.14 2.64
C VAL A 64 -5.10 -1.86 2.19
N CYS A 65 -5.32 -1.43 0.95
CA CYS A 65 -4.79 -0.16 0.46
C CYS A 65 -5.32 1.04 1.28
N VAL A 66 -6.62 1.07 1.59
CA VAL A 66 -7.22 2.14 2.41
C VAL A 66 -6.64 2.14 3.82
N ALA A 67 -6.51 0.96 4.45
CA ALA A 67 -5.91 0.83 5.78
C ALA A 67 -4.44 1.30 5.80
N ALA A 68 -3.65 0.92 4.81
CA ALA A 68 -2.27 1.37 4.68
C ALA A 68 -2.16 2.88 4.41
N LEU A 69 -3.04 3.46 3.59
CA LEU A 69 -3.11 4.91 3.37
C LEU A 69 -3.47 5.66 4.66
N ALA A 70 -4.43 5.15 5.42
CA ALA A 70 -4.82 5.72 6.70
C ALA A 70 -3.66 5.67 7.72
N ALA A 71 -2.88 4.57 7.74
CA ALA A 71 -1.69 4.46 8.58
C ALA A 71 -0.57 5.44 8.15
N CYS A 72 -0.30 5.57 6.85
CA CYS A 72 0.61 6.60 6.33
C CYS A 72 0.18 8.00 6.75
N PHE A 73 -1.11 8.31 6.59
CA PHE A 73 -1.68 9.61 6.89
C PHE A 73 -1.63 9.93 8.39
N ALA A 74 -1.92 8.95 9.25
CA ALA A 74 -1.79 9.10 10.70
C ALA A 74 -0.35 9.44 11.12
N ARG A 75 0.66 8.85 10.47
CA ARG A 75 2.09 9.12 10.74
C ARG A 75 2.58 10.49 10.23
N MET A 76 1.79 11.18 9.41
CA MET A 76 2.09 12.54 8.96
C MET A 76 1.62 13.61 9.94
N ASP A 77 0.79 13.25 10.93
CA ASP A 77 0.53 14.14 12.04
C ASP A 77 1.75 14.14 12.97
N ASP A 78 2.21 15.33 13.32
CA ASP A 78 3.31 15.50 14.29
C ASP A 78 2.79 15.39 15.74
N ALA A 79 1.46 15.31 15.92
CA ALA A 79 0.83 14.93 17.17
C ALA A 79 0.96 13.43 17.45
N ALA A 80 0.60 13.02 18.68
CA ALA A 80 0.65 11.63 19.11
C ALA A 80 0.00 10.66 18.10
N PRO A 81 0.52 9.43 17.95
CA PRO A 81 -0.01 8.47 16.99
C PRO A 81 -1.51 8.23 17.23
N VAL A 82 -2.28 8.17 16.15
CA VAL A 82 -3.71 7.87 16.22
C VAL A 82 -3.92 6.50 16.85
N ALA A 83 -4.77 6.44 17.86
CA ALA A 83 -5.05 5.20 18.58
C ALA A 83 -5.64 4.14 17.64
N ASP A 84 -5.16 2.89 17.77
CA ASP A 84 -5.62 1.74 16.99
C ASP A 84 -7.14 1.55 17.07
N ALA A 85 -7.75 1.79 18.24
CA ALA A 85 -9.21 1.73 18.42
C ALA A 85 -9.98 2.74 17.55
N THR A 86 -9.37 3.90 17.26
CA THR A 86 -9.97 4.92 16.39
C THR A 86 -9.87 4.51 14.93
N LEU A 87 -8.70 4.00 14.53
CA LEU A 87 -8.50 3.48 13.18
C LEU A 87 -9.41 2.27 12.91
N HIS A 88 -9.50 1.34 13.86
CA HIS A 88 -10.41 0.20 13.84
C HIS A 88 -11.85 0.62 13.58
N ARG A 89 -12.37 1.54 14.40
CA ARG A 89 -13.76 2.03 14.28
C ARG A 89 -13.99 2.71 12.94
N ALA A 90 -13.03 3.49 12.45
CA ALA A 90 -13.14 4.16 11.16
C ALA A 90 -13.17 3.16 10.00
N LEU A 91 -12.29 2.17 10.01
CA LEU A 91 -12.21 1.12 8.99
C LEU A 91 -13.48 0.25 9.01
N ALA A 92 -13.87 -0.28 10.17
CA ALA A 92 -15.09 -1.09 10.31
C ALA A 92 -16.33 -0.36 9.77
N LYS A 93 -16.49 0.92 10.15
CA LYS A 93 -17.65 1.73 9.74
C LYS A 93 -17.68 1.99 8.23
N HIS A 94 -16.56 2.45 7.67
CA HIS A 94 -16.56 2.98 6.30
C HIS A 94 -16.26 1.93 5.23
N LEU A 95 -15.53 0.88 5.59
CA LEU A 95 -15.31 -0.27 4.71
C LEU A 95 -16.43 -1.32 4.82
N ARG A 96 -17.31 -1.19 5.83
CA ARG A 96 -18.44 -2.10 6.10
C ARG A 96 -17.97 -3.55 6.31
N CYS A 97 -16.85 -3.71 7.01
CA CYS A 97 -16.31 -5.01 7.36
C CYS A 97 -16.64 -5.38 8.82
N ASP A 98 -16.48 -6.66 9.16
CA ASP A 98 -16.64 -7.13 10.54
C ASP A 98 -15.46 -6.72 11.43
N ALA A 99 -15.62 -6.89 12.75
CA ALA A 99 -14.60 -6.49 13.72
C ALA A 99 -13.27 -7.22 13.51
N ALA A 100 -13.31 -8.50 13.15
CA ALA A 100 -12.10 -9.31 12.91
C ALA A 100 -11.33 -8.83 11.66
N THR A 101 -12.04 -8.47 10.59
CA THR A 101 -11.41 -7.88 9.39
C THR A 101 -10.84 -6.50 9.71
N ALA A 102 -11.54 -5.69 10.51
CA ALA A 102 -11.00 -4.40 10.94
C ALA A 102 -9.73 -4.54 11.80
N ASP A 103 -9.65 -5.54 12.70
CA ASP A 103 -8.45 -5.85 13.47
C ASP A 103 -7.28 -6.25 12.56
N ASP A 104 -7.55 -7.08 11.56
CA ASP A 104 -6.56 -7.47 10.55
C ASP A 104 -6.03 -6.25 9.79
N LEU A 105 -6.92 -5.35 9.38
CA LEU A 105 -6.56 -4.14 8.63
C LEU A 105 -5.74 -3.16 9.48
N VAL A 106 -6.07 -3.00 10.76
CA VAL A 106 -5.29 -2.19 11.71
C VAL A 106 -3.90 -2.77 11.94
N THR A 107 -3.80 -4.10 12.02
CA THR A 107 -2.51 -4.79 12.20
C THR A 107 -1.66 -4.73 10.92
N LEU A 108 -2.28 -4.95 9.77
CA LEU A 108 -1.59 -5.08 8.48
C LEU A 108 -1.23 -3.73 7.85
N GLY A 109 -2.11 -2.73 7.98
CA GLY A 109 -1.99 -1.42 7.32
C GLY A 109 -0.65 -0.70 7.62
N PRO A 110 -0.25 -0.52 8.89
CA PRO A 110 1.02 0.12 9.24
C PRO A 110 2.24 -0.62 8.70
N TRP A 111 2.20 -1.95 8.70
CA TRP A 111 3.28 -2.76 8.14
C TRP A 111 3.38 -2.59 6.62
N VAL A 112 2.26 -2.68 5.89
CA VAL A 112 2.24 -2.44 4.44
C VAL A 112 2.70 -1.02 4.10
N ALA A 113 2.29 -0.01 4.88
CA ALA A 113 2.73 1.36 4.73
C ALA A 113 4.25 1.51 4.88
N ALA A 114 4.87 0.79 5.83
CA ALA A 114 6.33 0.81 6.02
C ALA A 114 7.08 0.26 4.79
N GLN A 115 6.50 -0.71 4.07
CA GLN A 115 7.10 -1.30 2.88
C GLN A 115 7.17 -0.36 1.67
N GLY A 116 6.47 0.79 1.72
CA GLY A 116 6.49 1.77 0.63
C GLY A 116 7.58 2.83 0.71
N GLY A 117 8.36 2.85 1.80
CA GLY A 117 9.37 3.88 2.04
C GLY A 117 8.81 5.30 2.01
N GLU A 118 9.62 6.28 1.62
CA GLU A 118 9.25 7.70 1.65
C GLU A 118 8.06 8.07 0.76
N ARG A 119 7.86 7.33 -0.35
CA ARG A 119 6.77 7.57 -1.32
C ARG A 119 5.60 6.60 -1.15
N ALA A 120 5.49 5.94 0.01
CA ALA A 120 4.45 4.97 0.29
C ALA A 120 3.04 5.50 0.00
N PHE A 121 2.75 6.72 0.46
CA PHE A 121 1.43 7.35 0.30
C PHE A 121 1.06 7.58 -1.17
N GLU A 122 1.97 8.10 -1.98
CA GLU A 122 1.74 8.30 -3.41
C GLU A 122 1.52 6.98 -4.15
N ARG A 123 2.37 5.97 -3.88
CA ARG A 123 2.28 4.64 -4.50
C ARG A 123 0.98 3.92 -4.13
N LEU A 124 0.61 3.93 -2.86
CA LEU A 124 -0.66 3.37 -2.38
C LEU A 124 -1.87 4.10 -2.98
N THR A 125 -1.78 5.42 -3.16
CA THR A 125 -2.84 6.20 -3.81
C THR A 125 -3.01 5.77 -5.27
N GLN A 126 -1.91 5.65 -6.02
CA GLN A 126 -1.93 5.14 -7.39
C GLN A 126 -2.45 3.70 -7.46
N ARG A 127 -2.06 2.85 -6.51
CA ARG A 127 -2.55 1.47 -6.44
C ARG A 127 -4.03 1.44 -6.17
N LEU A 128 -4.52 2.18 -5.17
CA LEU A 128 -5.94 2.24 -4.83
C LEU A 128 -6.74 2.70 -6.04
N LYS A 129 -6.31 3.75 -6.74
CA LYS A 129 -6.98 4.21 -7.97
C LYS A 129 -7.09 3.10 -9.03
N ARG A 130 -6.05 2.28 -9.22
CA ARG A 130 -6.10 1.15 -10.18
C ARG A 130 -7.04 0.04 -9.74
N LEU A 131 -7.22 -0.15 -8.43
CA LEU A 131 -8.14 -1.11 -7.83
C LEU A 131 -9.56 -0.55 -7.67
N ASP A 132 -9.72 0.77 -7.75
CA ASP A 132 -10.99 1.45 -7.50
C ASP A 132 -11.93 1.25 -8.67
N HIS A 133 -12.69 0.17 -8.59
CA HIS A 133 -13.82 -0.13 -9.46
C HIS A 133 -15.15 0.34 -8.85
N GLY A 134 -15.12 1.21 -7.82
CA GLY A 134 -16.29 1.55 -7.00
C GLY A 134 -16.14 2.85 -6.19
N PRO A 135 -16.70 2.93 -4.96
CA PRO A 135 -16.72 4.14 -4.14
C PRO A 135 -15.53 4.21 -3.16
N TYR A 136 -14.37 3.62 -3.47
CA TYR A 136 -13.28 3.55 -2.48
C TYR A 136 -12.63 4.90 -2.21
N PHE A 137 -12.64 5.82 -3.17
CA PHE A 137 -12.25 7.21 -2.91
C PHE A 137 -13.05 7.84 -1.76
N ASP A 138 -14.38 7.77 -1.79
CA ASP A 138 -15.23 8.37 -0.77
C ASP A 138 -15.06 7.69 0.60
N ARG A 139 -14.89 6.36 0.60
CA ARG A 139 -14.59 5.59 1.82
C ARG A 139 -13.24 6.00 2.41
N LEU A 140 -12.21 6.11 1.57
CA LEU A 140 -10.89 6.57 2.00
C LEU A 140 -10.99 7.97 2.61
N MET A 141 -11.62 8.92 1.92
CA MET A 141 -11.79 10.29 2.42
C MET A 141 -12.51 10.32 3.77
N SER A 142 -13.51 9.45 3.96
CA SER A 142 -14.23 9.32 5.23
C SER A 142 -13.38 8.72 6.35
N VAL A 143 -12.49 7.76 6.03
CA VAL A 143 -11.51 7.21 6.98
C VAL A 143 -10.47 8.27 7.34
N LEU A 144 -9.88 8.95 6.35
CA LEU A 144 -8.88 10.00 6.58
C LEU A 144 -9.45 11.17 7.39
N GLY A 145 -10.71 11.53 7.17
CA GLY A 145 -11.41 12.54 7.96
C GLY A 145 -11.52 12.15 9.44
N ASN A 146 -11.86 10.89 9.74
CA ASN A 146 -11.87 10.39 11.12
C ASN A 146 -10.47 10.38 11.74
N VAL A 147 -9.45 10.01 10.97
CA VAL A 147 -8.05 9.99 11.43
C VAL A 147 -7.54 11.41 11.71
N ALA A 148 -7.83 12.38 10.84
CA ALA A 148 -7.51 13.80 11.08
C ALA A 148 -8.25 14.36 12.29
N ALA A 149 -9.54 14.02 12.45
CA ALA A 149 -10.35 14.47 13.58
C ALA A 149 -9.83 13.93 14.93
N ALA A 150 -9.20 12.76 14.91
CA ALA A 150 -8.60 12.13 16.09
C ALA A 150 -7.20 12.69 16.43
N GLY A 151 -6.55 13.34 15.47
CA GLY A 151 -5.23 13.95 15.62
C GLY A 151 -5.26 15.36 16.22
N SER A 152 -4.26 16.18 15.87
CA SER A 152 -4.08 17.55 16.39
C SER A 152 -5.34 18.42 16.23
N LYS A 153 -6.03 18.69 17.34
CA LYS A 153 -7.11 19.71 17.47
C LYS A 153 -8.28 19.53 16.48
N GLY A 154 -8.48 18.33 15.95
CA GLY A 154 -9.56 18.01 15.02
C GLY A 154 -9.37 18.54 13.60
N MET A 155 -8.16 18.95 13.20
CA MET A 155 -7.84 19.42 11.86
C MET A 155 -6.60 18.71 11.29
N PRO A 156 -6.51 18.50 9.96
CA PRO A 156 -5.31 17.96 9.34
C PRO A 156 -4.06 18.82 9.60
N SER A 157 -2.92 18.17 9.87
CA SER A 157 -1.61 18.84 9.89
C SER A 157 -1.24 19.40 8.51
N ALA A 158 -0.23 20.27 8.41
CA ALA A 158 0.23 20.80 7.12
C ALA A 158 0.65 19.68 6.15
N ARG A 159 1.38 18.68 6.65
CA ARG A 159 1.80 17.51 5.87
C ARG A 159 0.62 16.65 5.41
N GLN A 160 -0.39 16.50 6.27
CA GLN A 160 -1.63 15.81 5.93
C GLN A 160 -2.42 16.58 4.86
N ALA A 161 -2.52 17.91 4.96
CA ALA A 161 -3.17 18.74 3.94
C ALA A 161 -2.48 18.62 2.58
N ASP A 162 -1.14 18.65 2.54
CA ASP A 162 -0.35 18.44 1.32
C ASP A 162 -0.57 17.03 0.73
N ALA A 163 -0.68 16.01 1.59
CA ALA A 163 -0.98 14.65 1.18
C ALA A 163 -2.38 14.53 0.58
N LEU A 164 -3.41 15.17 1.17
CA LEU A 164 -4.76 15.23 0.61
C LEU A 164 -4.78 15.93 -0.75
N GLY A 165 -4.03 17.03 -0.90
CA GLY A 165 -3.89 17.72 -2.18
C GLY A 165 -3.25 16.83 -3.26
N SER A 166 -2.23 16.05 -2.89
CA SER A 166 -1.58 15.10 -3.79
C SER A 166 -2.49 13.93 -4.16
N LEU A 167 -3.24 13.41 -3.19
CA LEU A 167 -4.26 12.38 -3.39
C LEU A 167 -5.33 12.84 -4.40
N ALA A 168 -5.89 14.04 -4.20
CA ALA A 168 -6.91 14.60 -5.08
C ALA A 168 -6.39 14.79 -6.52
N ARG A 169 -5.12 15.19 -6.66
CA ARG A 169 -4.47 15.32 -7.98
C ARG A 169 -4.36 13.98 -8.68
N ILE A 170 -3.87 12.94 -8.00
CA ILE A 170 -3.70 11.59 -8.57
C ILE A 170 -5.05 11.00 -9.02
N PHE A 171 -6.11 11.19 -8.22
CA PHE A 171 -7.45 10.73 -8.58
C PHE A 171 -8.03 11.47 -9.79
N ARG A 172 -7.66 12.74 -10.02
CA ARG A 172 -8.14 13.54 -11.16
C ARG A 172 -7.43 13.28 -12.49
N THR A 173 -6.11 13.04 -12.49
CA THR A 173 -5.27 13.13 -13.71
C THR A 173 -4.97 11.81 -14.42
N ALA A 174 -5.70 10.73 -14.17
CA ALA A 174 -5.46 9.45 -14.85
C ALA A 174 -6.75 8.76 -15.25
#